data_AF-A0A3N5GG01-F1
#
_entry.id   AF-A0A3N5GG01-F1
#
_cell.length_a   1.000
_cell.length_b   1.000
_cell.length_c   1.000
_cell.angle_alpha   90.00
_cell.angle_beta   90.00
_cell.angle_gamma   90.00
#
_symmetry.space_group_name_H-M   'P 1'
#
loop_
_entity.id
_entity.type
_entity.pdbx_description
1 polymer ?
#
loop_
_entity_poly.entity_id
_entity_poly.type
_entity_poly.pdbx_seq_one_letter_code
_entity_poly.pdbx_strand_id
1 'polypeptide(L)'
;MPRTAIFNWRSGDTRVILVGPAWRSIPGILHHNHLSKRGLFVTFQVGDKVIYPNHGLGVVERIEDKTILGTTCGFYHLRIVANDTTVLVPLTNADSVGLRRAIGDEEVERLFGELGNGKIDNHQHWKGRFKDNSDKMRSGSIYEVADVLKSLTFLSRSKSLSFREKRMLDRAKFLIVSEISEVVREPSTTIESRVERALERCFSAKARASARAKTAKATAAARLAPKRQAVRAS
;
A
#
# COMPACT_ATOMS: atom_id res chain seq x y z
N MET A 1 -3.93 -17.11 9.21
CA MET A 1 -4.30 -16.64 7.86
C MET A 1 -4.05 -17.77 6.87
N PRO A 2 -5.07 -18.38 6.25
CA PRO A 2 -4.84 -19.40 5.24
C PRO A 2 -4.07 -18.77 4.07
N ARG A 3 -3.09 -19.51 3.52
CA ARG A 3 -2.33 -19.07 2.36
C ARG A 3 -3.26 -19.09 1.14
N THR A 4 -3.66 -17.92 0.66
CA THR A 4 -4.30 -17.81 -0.65
C THR A 4 -3.36 -18.38 -1.69
N ALA A 5 -3.80 -19.40 -2.43
CA ALA A 5 -2.99 -20.02 -3.47
C ALA A 5 -3.08 -19.12 -4.72
N ILE A 6 -1.92 -18.71 -5.22
CA ILE A 6 -1.79 -18.00 -6.49
C ILE A 6 -1.49 -19.08 -7.53
N PHE A 7 -2.49 -19.46 -8.31
CA PHE A 7 -2.31 -20.39 -9.43
C PHE A 7 -1.99 -19.58 -10.69
N ASN A 8 -0.78 -19.78 -11.23
CA ASN A 8 -0.43 -19.26 -12.54
C ASN A 8 -0.88 -20.27 -13.59
N TRP A 9 -1.89 -19.90 -14.37
CA TRP A 9 -2.37 -20.67 -15.52
C TRP A 9 -2.16 -19.86 -16.79
N ARG A 10 -1.88 -20.51 -17.91
CA ARG A 10 -1.76 -19.87 -19.22
C ARG A 10 -2.89 -20.39 -20.12
N SER A 11 -3.74 -19.50 -20.62
CA SER A 11 -4.75 -19.83 -21.61
C SER A 11 -4.49 -18.97 -22.85
N GLY A 12 -3.97 -19.60 -23.91
CA GLY A 12 -3.41 -18.89 -25.06
C GLY A 12 -2.25 -17.99 -24.66
N ASP A 13 -2.28 -16.73 -25.13
CA ASP A 13 -1.23 -15.73 -24.83
C ASP A 13 -1.46 -14.97 -23.51
N THR A 14 -2.59 -15.20 -22.84
CA THR A 14 -2.96 -14.50 -21.60
C THR A 14 -2.42 -15.26 -20.38
N ARG A 15 -1.61 -14.58 -19.56
CA ARG A 15 -1.28 -15.05 -18.20
C ARG A 15 -2.49 -14.81 -17.32
N VAL A 16 -3.02 -15.89 -16.77
CA VAL A 16 -4.15 -15.88 -15.84
C VAL A 16 -3.61 -16.19 -14.45
N ILE A 17 -3.78 -15.25 -13.54
CA ILE A 17 -3.52 -15.46 -12.12
C ILE A 17 -4.87 -15.75 -11.46
N LEU A 18 -5.06 -17.01 -11.02
CA LEU A 18 -6.19 -17.41 -10.20
C LEU A 18 -5.81 -17.25 -8.72
N VAL A 19 -6.59 -16.47 -8.01
CA VAL A 19 -6.36 -16.19 -6.58
C VAL A 19 -7.52 -16.80 -5.81
N GLY A 20 -7.31 -17.94 -5.17
CA GLY A 20 -8.39 -18.66 -4.48
C GLY A 20 -7.91 -19.43 -3.25
N PRO A 21 -8.84 -19.89 -2.39
CA PRO A 21 -8.50 -20.87 -1.37
C PRO A 21 -7.98 -22.14 -2.04
N ALA A 22 -7.08 -22.87 -1.38
CA ALA A 22 -6.72 -24.22 -1.83
C ALA A 22 -8.02 -25.02 -1.97
N TRP A 23 -8.33 -25.48 -3.19
CA TRP A 23 -9.62 -26.05 -3.61
C TRP A 23 -9.96 -27.40 -2.95
N ARG A 24 -9.41 -27.74 -1.79
CA ARG A 24 -9.57 -29.03 -1.09
C ARG A 24 -10.66 -29.07 -0.03
N SER A 25 -11.44 -28.02 0.20
CA SER A 25 -12.41 -28.03 1.33
C SER A 25 -13.64 -27.15 1.14
N ILE A 26 -14.49 -27.44 0.14
CA ILE A 26 -15.86 -26.91 0.13
C ILE A 26 -16.84 -28.05 -0.21
N PRO A 27 -17.58 -28.59 0.77
CA PRO A 27 -18.71 -29.45 0.51
C PRO A 27 -20.02 -28.64 0.37
N GLY A 28 -20.64 -28.74 -0.81
CA GLY A 28 -22.11 -28.73 -0.99
C GLY A 28 -22.86 -27.39 -1.02
N ILE A 29 -23.76 -27.28 -2.02
CA ILE A 29 -25.09 -26.62 -2.00
C ILE A 29 -25.07 -25.08 -2.15
N LEU A 30 -25.85 -24.40 -3.01
CA LEU A 30 -26.91 -24.69 -4.00
C LEU A 30 -27.02 -23.47 -4.95
N HIS A 31 -27.61 -23.65 -6.12
CA HIS A 31 -28.14 -22.56 -6.96
C HIS A 31 -29.11 -21.67 -6.15
N HIS A 32 -29.00 -20.35 -6.27
CA HIS A 32 -30.12 -19.45 -6.59
C HIS A 32 -29.67 -17.99 -6.75
N ASN A 33 -30.23 -17.37 -7.78
CA ASN A 33 -30.24 -15.95 -8.07
C ASN A 33 -30.60 -15.12 -6.80
N HIS A 34 -29.68 -14.32 -6.27
CA HIS A 34 -30.01 -13.31 -5.26
C HIS A 34 -29.13 -12.06 -5.37
N LEU A 35 -29.61 -11.09 -6.14
CA LEU A 35 -29.31 -9.69 -5.93
C LEU A 35 -29.80 -9.28 -4.53
N SER A 36 -28.87 -8.73 -3.75
CA SER A 36 -29.08 -7.88 -2.57
C SER A 36 -29.70 -8.52 -1.32
N LYS A 37 -28.87 -8.74 -0.28
CA LYS A 37 -28.98 -8.03 1.01
C LYS A 37 -27.95 -8.48 2.05
N ARG A 38 -27.35 -7.48 2.71
CA ARG A 38 -26.72 -7.46 4.05
C ARG A 38 -25.35 -8.13 4.21
N GLY A 39 -24.36 -7.33 3.84
CA GLY A 39 -22.95 -7.37 4.21
C GLY A 39 -22.29 -6.30 3.36
N LEU A 40 -21.33 -5.54 3.87
CA LEU A 40 -20.60 -4.52 3.12
C LEU A 40 -19.70 -5.18 2.05
N PHE A 41 -20.27 -5.95 1.12
CA PHE A 41 -19.53 -6.58 0.03
C PHE A 41 -19.26 -5.52 -1.03
N VAL A 42 -17.98 -5.20 -1.25
CA VAL A 42 -17.60 -4.23 -2.28
C VAL A 42 -17.92 -4.84 -3.63
N THR A 43 -19.03 -4.40 -4.22
CA THR A 43 -19.45 -4.86 -5.55
C THR A 43 -18.81 -3.95 -6.59
N PHE A 44 -18.07 -4.55 -7.53
CA PHE A 44 -17.49 -3.86 -8.67
C PHE A 44 -18.31 -4.10 -9.94
N GLN A 45 -18.30 -3.13 -10.84
CA GLN A 45 -18.96 -3.17 -12.15
C GLN A 45 -17.91 -3.14 -13.26
N VAL A 46 -18.31 -3.55 -14.46
CA VAL A 46 -17.46 -3.41 -15.66
C VAL A 46 -17.11 -1.93 -15.87
N GLY A 47 -15.84 -1.66 -16.11
CA GLY A 47 -15.28 -0.31 -16.22
C GLY A 47 -14.80 0.29 -14.90
N ASP A 48 -15.10 -0.32 -13.75
CA ASP A 48 -14.58 0.16 -12.47
C ASP A 48 -13.05 0.08 -12.44
N LYS A 49 -12.43 1.16 -11.97
CA LYS A 49 -11.00 1.24 -11.69
C LYS A 49 -10.74 0.79 -10.27
N VAL A 50 -9.94 -0.25 -10.13
CA VAL A 50 -9.68 -0.94 -8.87
C VAL A 50 -8.19 -1.08 -8.63
N ILE A 51 -7.78 -1.16 -7.37
CA ILE A 51 -6.41 -1.42 -6.99
C ILE A 51 -6.29 -2.87 -6.56
N TYR A 52 -5.41 -3.61 -7.22
CA TYR A 52 -5.01 -4.94 -6.81
C TYR A 52 -3.66 -4.88 -6.09
N PRO A 53 -3.56 -5.28 -4.80
CA PRO A 53 -2.34 -5.11 -4.02
C PRO A 53 -1.10 -5.68 -4.71
N ASN A 54 0.02 -4.96 -4.62
CA ASN A 54 1.30 -5.26 -5.29
C ASN A 54 1.27 -5.37 -6.83
N HIS A 55 0.13 -5.15 -7.48
CA HIS A 55 -0.03 -5.09 -8.94
C HIS A 55 -0.38 -3.66 -9.39
N GLY A 56 -1.13 -2.92 -8.57
CA GLY A 56 -1.49 -1.53 -8.80
C GLY A 56 -2.86 -1.41 -9.43
N LEU A 57 -3.03 -0.39 -10.26
CA LEU A 57 -4.28 -0.10 -10.94
C LEU A 57 -4.67 -1.21 -11.93
N GLY A 58 -5.91 -1.66 -11.81
CA GLY A 58 -6.59 -2.53 -12.75
C GLY A 58 -7.97 -2.00 -13.11
N VAL A 59 -8.49 -2.49 -14.23
CA VAL A 59 -9.84 -2.20 -14.72
C VAL A 59 -10.63 -3.49 -14.78
N VAL A 60 -11.85 -3.48 -14.27
CA VAL A 60 -12.78 -4.59 -14.42
C VAL A 60 -13.24 -4.64 -15.88
N GLU A 61 -12.75 -5.60 -16.66
CA GLU A 61 -13.13 -5.72 -18.08
C GLU A 61 -14.43 -6.49 -18.26
N ARG A 62 -14.62 -7.53 -17.46
CA ARG A 62 -15.84 -8.35 -17.49
C ARG A 62 -16.06 -9.06 -16.17
N ILE A 63 -17.30 -9.47 -15.97
CA ILE A 63 -17.75 -10.29 -14.85
C ILE A 63 -18.39 -11.52 -15.48
N GLU A 64 -17.85 -12.70 -15.18
CA GLU A 64 -18.23 -13.95 -15.86
C GLU A 64 -18.37 -15.08 -14.85
N ASP A 65 -19.44 -15.86 -14.96
CA ASP A 65 -19.62 -17.09 -14.19
C ASP A 65 -18.90 -18.25 -14.88
N LYS A 66 -18.06 -18.96 -14.13
CA LYS A 66 -17.36 -20.16 -14.60
C LYS A 66 -17.63 -21.34 -13.71
N THR A 67 -17.95 -22.47 -14.33
CA THR A 67 -18.06 -23.75 -13.65
C THR A 67 -16.70 -24.42 -13.60
N ILE A 68 -16.11 -24.52 -12.41
CA ILE A 68 -14.84 -25.21 -12.18
C ILE A 68 -15.12 -26.38 -11.24
N LEU A 69 -14.79 -27.60 -11.68
CA LEU A 69 -14.97 -28.83 -10.90
C LEU A 69 -16.42 -29.03 -10.39
N GLY A 70 -17.41 -28.66 -11.21
CA GLY A 70 -18.84 -28.81 -10.88
C GLY A 70 -19.43 -27.71 -10.00
N THR A 71 -18.64 -26.71 -9.59
CA THR A 71 -19.14 -25.54 -8.84
C THR A 71 -19.09 -24.30 -9.74
N THR A 72 -20.23 -23.61 -9.88
CA THR A 72 -20.30 -22.32 -10.59
C THR A 72 -19.90 -21.20 -9.65
N CYS A 73 -18.83 -20.48 -10.01
CA CYS A 73 -18.35 -19.33 -9.29
C CYS A 73 -18.22 -18.15 -10.26
N GLY A 74 -18.64 -16.97 -9.83
CA GLY A 74 -18.39 -15.75 -10.59
C GLY A 74 -16.96 -15.25 -10.41
N PHE A 75 -16.39 -14.67 -11.47
CA PHE A 75 -15.07 -14.08 -11.49
C PHE A 75 -15.06 -12.65 -12.04
N TYR A 76 -14.26 -11.79 -11.42
CA TYR A 76 -13.79 -10.53 -11.99
C TYR A 76 -12.59 -10.78 -12.90
N HIS A 77 -12.69 -10.30 -14.14
CA HIS A 77 -11.55 -10.18 -15.05
C HIS A 77 -10.94 -8.79 -14.91
N LEU A 78 -9.80 -8.72 -14.22
CA LEU A 78 -9.09 -7.47 -13.96
C LEU A 78 -7.92 -7.34 -14.93
N ARG A 79 -7.93 -6.36 -15.83
CA ARG A 79 -6.74 -6.01 -16.60
C ARG A 79 -5.90 -5.02 -15.82
N ILE A 80 -4.67 -5.40 -15.49
CA ILE A 80 -3.70 -4.53 -14.82
C ILE A 80 -3.13 -3.55 -15.84
N VAL A 81 -3.31 -2.25 -15.59
CA VAL A 81 -2.95 -1.18 -16.55
C VAL A 81 -1.44 -1.12 -16.79
N ALA A 82 -0.63 -1.51 -15.80
CA ALA A 82 0.82 -1.43 -15.86
C ALA A 82 1.48 -2.36 -16.88
N ASN A 83 0.87 -3.51 -17.16
CA ASN A 83 1.51 -4.61 -17.88
C ASN A 83 0.52 -5.45 -18.71
N ASP A 84 -0.70 -4.93 -18.90
CA ASP A 84 -1.83 -5.55 -19.60
C ASP A 84 -2.09 -7.03 -19.21
N THR A 85 -1.71 -7.41 -17.99
CA THR A 85 -1.96 -8.77 -17.49
C THR A 85 -3.38 -8.88 -16.97
N THR A 86 -4.07 -9.98 -17.33
CA THR A 86 -5.42 -10.25 -16.83
C THR A 86 -5.37 -11.14 -15.58
N VAL A 87 -5.94 -10.65 -14.48
CA VAL A 87 -6.07 -11.38 -13.21
C VAL A 87 -7.53 -11.80 -13.02
N LEU A 88 -7.74 -13.05 -12.63
CA LEU A 88 -9.06 -13.62 -12.39
C LEU A 88 -9.27 -13.72 -10.87
N VAL A 89 -10.19 -12.89 -10.36
CA VAL A 89 -10.50 -12.83 -8.92
C VAL A 89 -11.91 -13.37 -8.68
N PRO A 90 -12.11 -14.44 -7.90
CA PRO A 90 -13.44 -14.90 -7.52
C PRO A 90 -14.21 -13.78 -6.80
N LEU A 91 -15.49 -13.58 -7.13
CA LEU A 91 -16.32 -12.55 -6.49
C LEU A 91 -16.33 -12.68 -4.96
N THR A 92 -16.38 -13.91 -4.44
CA THR A 92 -16.36 -14.22 -3.00
C THR A 92 -15.06 -13.82 -2.30
N ASN A 93 -13.99 -13.61 -3.05
CA ASN A 93 -12.64 -13.39 -2.52
C ASN A 93 -12.17 -11.95 -2.69
N ALA A 94 -12.93 -11.07 -3.32
CA ALA A 94 -12.54 -9.69 -3.63
C ALA A 94 -11.99 -8.95 -2.39
N ASP A 95 -12.73 -8.98 -1.28
CA ASP A 95 -12.31 -8.33 -0.03
C ASP A 95 -11.08 -9.02 0.57
N SER A 96 -11.04 -10.37 0.52
CA SER A 96 -9.94 -11.16 1.08
C SER A 96 -8.59 -10.94 0.40
N VAL A 97 -8.62 -10.63 -0.90
CA VAL A 97 -7.42 -10.33 -1.69
C VAL A 97 -7.02 -8.85 -1.62
N GLY A 98 -7.80 -8.03 -0.89
CA GLY A 98 -7.57 -6.60 -0.74
C GLY A 98 -7.92 -5.79 -1.99
N LEU A 99 -8.86 -6.27 -2.81
CA LEU A 99 -9.34 -5.51 -3.95
C LEU A 99 -10.13 -4.30 -3.46
N ARG A 100 -9.76 -3.10 -3.91
CA ARG A 100 -10.42 -1.86 -3.50
C ARG A 100 -10.63 -0.90 -4.66
N ARG A 101 -11.48 0.11 -4.48
CA ARG A 101 -11.59 1.24 -5.41
C ARG A 101 -10.34 2.13 -5.29
N ALA A 102 -9.99 2.79 -6.39
CA ALA A 102 -8.99 3.87 -6.37
C ALA A 102 -9.49 5.03 -5.50
N ILE A 103 -8.54 5.78 -4.93
CA ILE A 103 -8.87 6.97 -4.12
C ILE A 103 -9.49 8.10 -4.96
N GLY A 104 -10.27 8.97 -4.31
CA GLY A 104 -10.80 10.19 -4.95
C GLY A 104 -9.84 11.38 -4.91
N ASP A 105 -10.19 12.47 -5.61
CA ASP A 105 -9.37 13.69 -5.67
C ASP A 105 -9.09 14.30 -4.28
N GLU A 106 -10.10 14.33 -3.39
CA GLU A 106 -9.92 14.82 -2.01
C GLU A 106 -8.92 13.98 -1.22
N GLU A 107 -8.92 12.66 -1.44
CA GLU A 107 -8.01 11.74 -0.78
C GLU A 107 -6.59 11.87 -1.33
N VAL A 108 -6.43 12.21 -2.60
CA VAL A 108 -5.12 12.52 -3.19
C VAL A 108 -4.49 13.72 -2.49
N GLU A 109 -5.24 14.78 -2.22
CA GLU A 109 -4.73 15.94 -1.49
C GLU A 109 -4.35 15.60 -0.05
N ARG A 110 -5.16 14.78 0.64
CA ARG A 110 -4.82 14.25 1.97
C ARG A 110 -3.54 13.42 1.94
N LEU A 111 -3.38 12.58 0.92
CA LEU A 111 -2.18 11.76 0.73
C LEU A 111 -0.93 12.60 0.51
N PHE A 112 -0.99 13.68 -0.27
CA PHE A 112 0.12 14.62 -0.40
C PHE A 112 0.45 15.32 0.92
N GLY A 113 -0.56 15.62 1.74
CA GLY A 113 -0.39 16.09 3.11
C GLY A 113 0.38 15.08 3.98
N GLU A 114 -0.03 13.80 3.94
CA GLU A 114 0.61 12.71 4.68
C GLU A 114 2.03 12.38 4.20
N LEU A 115 2.29 12.52 2.90
CA LEU A 115 3.64 12.41 2.35
C LEU A 115 4.54 13.54 2.87
N GLY A 116 3.98 14.73 3.13
CA GLY A 116 4.70 15.96 3.52
C GLY A 116 4.78 16.28 5.02
N ASN A 117 4.09 15.56 5.89
CA ASN A 117 3.85 15.96 7.29
C ASN A 117 5.05 15.85 8.25
N GLY A 118 6.19 15.32 7.80
CA GLY A 118 7.41 15.16 8.61
C GLY A 118 7.39 13.97 9.58
N LYS A 119 6.29 13.19 9.61
CA LYS A 119 6.20 11.95 10.40
C LYS A 119 6.77 10.81 9.58
N ILE A 120 7.89 10.28 10.04
CA ILE A 120 8.56 9.15 9.41
C ILE A 120 8.89 8.14 10.50
N ASP A 121 8.20 7.01 10.41
CA ASP A 121 8.40 5.88 11.28
C ASP A 121 9.75 5.22 10.95
N ASN A 122 10.67 5.22 11.92
CA ASN A 122 12.02 4.72 11.75
C ASN A 122 12.31 3.64 12.79
N HIS A 123 12.09 2.38 12.40
CA HIS A 123 12.43 1.23 13.22
C HIS A 123 13.96 1.02 13.21
N GLN A 124 14.58 0.97 14.41
CA GLN A 124 16.03 0.76 14.54
C GLN A 124 16.49 -0.65 14.12
N HIS A 125 15.61 -1.65 14.21
CA HIS A 125 15.91 -3.04 13.85
C HIS A 125 15.54 -3.34 12.39
N TRP A 126 16.55 -3.54 11.54
CA TRP A 126 16.40 -3.76 10.09
C TRP A 126 15.53 -4.97 9.72
N LYS A 127 15.60 -6.07 10.49
CA LYS A 127 14.83 -7.31 10.23
C LYS A 127 13.34 -7.14 10.53
N GLY A 128 13.01 -6.39 11.59
CA GLY A 128 11.63 -5.98 11.89
C GLY A 128 11.09 -5.06 10.80
N ARG A 129 11.84 -4.02 10.45
CA ARG A 129 11.47 -3.03 9.43
C ARG A 129 11.11 -3.65 8.08
N PHE A 130 11.88 -4.61 7.56
CA PHE A 130 11.54 -5.24 6.29
C PHE A 130 10.23 -6.02 6.38
N LYS A 131 9.99 -6.74 7.49
CA LYS A 131 8.75 -7.47 7.73
C LYS A 131 7.57 -6.50 7.81
N ASP A 132 7.69 -5.44 8.61
CA ASP A 132 6.63 -4.46 8.81
C ASP A 132 6.29 -3.74 7.50
N ASN A 133 7.30 -3.33 6.73
CA ASN A 133 7.09 -2.73 5.42
C ASN A 133 6.47 -3.74 4.42
N SER A 134 6.85 -5.02 4.49
CA SER A 134 6.24 -6.05 3.64
C SER A 134 4.77 -6.27 3.99
N ASP A 135 4.42 -6.21 5.28
CA ASP A 135 3.04 -6.36 5.74
C ASP A 135 2.20 -5.12 5.34
N LYS A 136 2.76 -3.91 5.45
CA LYS A 136 2.18 -2.66 4.93
C LYS A 136 1.94 -2.68 3.41
N MET A 137 2.89 -3.21 2.64
CA MET A 137 2.72 -3.37 1.18
C MET A 137 1.63 -4.39 0.83
N ARG A 138 1.37 -5.37 1.71
CA ARG A 138 0.35 -6.41 1.49
C ARG A 138 -1.06 -5.93 1.80
N SER A 139 -1.23 -5.00 2.74
CA SER A 139 -2.57 -4.50 3.10
C SER A 139 -3.30 -3.83 1.92
N GLY A 140 -2.55 -3.28 0.95
CA GLY A 140 -3.10 -2.56 -0.19
C GLY A 140 -3.54 -1.13 0.13
N SER A 141 -3.41 -0.68 1.38
CA SER A 141 -3.73 0.70 1.78
C SER A 141 -2.70 1.69 1.23
N ILE A 142 -3.17 2.73 0.55
CA ILE A 142 -2.26 3.73 -0.03
C ILE A 142 -1.48 4.50 1.03
N TYR A 143 -2.08 4.70 2.21
CA TYR A 143 -1.44 5.39 3.34
C TYR A 143 -0.31 4.55 3.93
N GLU A 144 -0.49 3.23 4.03
CA GLU A 144 0.57 2.34 4.51
C GLU A 144 1.71 2.22 3.49
N VAL A 145 1.38 2.19 2.19
CA VAL A 145 2.40 2.24 1.12
C VAL A 145 3.15 3.58 1.15
N ALA A 146 2.47 4.69 1.46
CA ALA A 146 3.10 6.00 1.63
C ALA A 146 4.07 6.04 2.81
N ASP A 147 3.77 5.36 3.91
CA ASP A 147 4.69 5.19 5.01
C ASP A 147 5.94 4.39 4.62
N VAL A 148 5.76 3.32 3.84
CA VAL A 148 6.89 2.54 3.31
C VAL A 148 7.76 3.39 2.40
N LEU A 149 7.15 4.17 1.50
CA LEU A 149 7.86 5.11 0.62
C LEU A 149 8.67 6.13 1.44
N LYS A 150 8.02 6.83 2.39
CA LYS A 150 8.70 7.79 3.29
C LYS A 150 9.87 7.16 4.04
N SER A 151 9.64 6.00 4.64
CA SER A 151 10.64 5.31 5.47
C SER A 151 11.86 4.89 4.66
N LEU A 152 11.65 4.25 3.50
CA LEU A 152 12.74 3.78 2.65
C LEU A 152 13.49 4.91 1.94
N THR A 153 12.80 5.96 1.49
CA THR A 153 13.46 7.15 0.91
C THR A 153 14.26 7.91 1.96
N PHE A 154 13.77 8.00 3.19
CA PHE A 154 14.56 8.58 4.28
C PHE A 154 15.80 7.73 4.59
N LEU A 155 15.63 6.41 4.63
CA LEU A 155 16.74 5.50 4.88
C LEU A 155 17.81 5.57 3.80
N SER A 156 17.42 5.65 2.52
CA SER A 156 18.34 5.70 1.37
C SER A 156 19.26 6.92 1.37
N ARG A 157 18.83 8.04 1.98
CA ARG A 157 19.68 9.25 2.17
C ARG A 157 20.78 9.05 3.20
N SER A 158 20.60 8.13 4.15
CA SER A 158 21.54 7.90 5.25
C SER A 158 22.38 6.65 5.08
N LYS A 159 21.85 5.62 4.42
CA LYS A 159 22.45 4.29 4.24
C LYS A 159 22.09 3.74 2.87
N SER A 160 22.96 2.90 2.31
CA SER A 160 22.61 2.12 1.13
C SER A 160 21.51 1.12 1.45
N LEU A 161 20.50 1.04 0.58
CA LEU A 161 19.43 0.05 0.67
C LEU A 161 19.91 -1.30 0.11
N SER A 162 19.45 -2.40 0.71
CA SER A 162 19.61 -3.72 0.10
C SER A 162 18.78 -3.84 -1.18
N PHE A 163 19.12 -4.81 -2.04
CA PHE A 163 18.39 -5.06 -3.29
C PHE A 163 16.87 -5.23 -3.07
N ARG A 164 16.48 -5.96 -2.02
CA ARG A 164 15.06 -6.19 -1.70
C ARG A 164 14.34 -4.91 -1.28
N GLU A 165 15.00 -4.06 -0.51
CA GLU A 165 14.45 -2.77 -0.07
C GLU A 165 14.37 -1.78 -1.20
N LYS A 166 15.39 -1.72 -2.07
CA LYS A 166 15.37 -0.90 -3.28
C LYS A 166 14.19 -1.29 -4.17
N ARG A 167 14.00 -2.59 -4.42
CA ARG A 167 12.86 -3.08 -5.19
C ARG A 167 11.51 -2.75 -4.53
N MET A 168 11.44 -2.79 -3.20
CA MET A 168 10.24 -2.41 -2.45
C MET A 168 9.97 -0.90 -2.56
N LEU A 169 11.01 -0.08 -2.46
CA LEU A 169 10.93 1.37 -2.64
C LEU A 169 10.41 1.72 -4.04
N ASP A 170 11.01 1.14 -5.08
CA ASP A 170 10.59 1.34 -6.47
C ASP A 170 9.14 0.91 -6.67
N ARG A 171 8.74 -0.21 -6.05
CA ARG A 171 7.36 -0.70 -6.12
C ARG A 171 6.37 0.22 -5.42
N ALA A 172 6.71 0.73 -4.22
CA ALA A 172 5.88 1.65 -3.46
C ALA A 172 5.70 2.96 -4.22
N LYS A 173 6.78 3.51 -4.77
CA LYS A 173 6.74 4.69 -5.64
C LYS A 173 5.82 4.45 -6.84
N PHE A 174 5.99 3.33 -7.54
CA PHE A 174 5.16 3.00 -8.69
C PHE A 174 3.66 2.86 -8.33
N LEU A 175 3.32 2.22 -7.20
CA LEU A 175 1.91 2.11 -6.76
C LEU A 175 1.27 3.49 -6.52
N ILE A 176 1.94 4.36 -5.77
CA ILE A 176 1.40 5.68 -5.42
C ILE A 176 1.29 6.56 -6.67
N VAL A 177 2.34 6.59 -7.50
CA VAL A 177 2.37 7.43 -8.70
C VAL A 177 1.31 6.99 -9.70
N SER A 178 1.18 5.68 -9.95
CA SER A 178 0.19 5.17 -10.91
C SER A 178 -1.23 5.45 -10.46
N GLU A 179 -1.53 5.31 -9.16
CA GLU A 179 -2.86 5.59 -8.64
C GLU A 179 -3.20 7.09 -8.70
N ILE A 180 -2.29 7.97 -8.26
CA ILE A 180 -2.52 9.43 -8.31
C ILE A 180 -2.62 9.92 -9.76
N SER A 181 -1.75 9.43 -10.65
CA SER A 181 -1.73 9.78 -12.08
C SER A 181 -3.07 9.50 -12.75
N GLU A 182 -3.68 8.36 -12.42
CA GLU A 182 -4.98 7.97 -12.96
C GLU A 182 -6.13 8.85 -12.45
N VAL A 183 -6.11 9.21 -11.16
CA VAL A 183 -7.16 10.00 -10.52
C VAL A 183 -7.11 11.45 -11.01
N VAL A 184 -5.93 12.07 -10.92
CA VAL A 184 -5.69 13.47 -11.30
C VAL A 184 -5.65 13.66 -12.82
N ARG A 185 -5.52 12.56 -13.60
CA ARG A 185 -5.35 12.57 -15.06
C ARG A 185 -4.14 13.36 -15.53
N GLU A 186 -3.07 13.30 -14.75
CA GLU A 186 -1.77 13.89 -15.07
C GLU A 186 -0.76 12.78 -15.43
N PRO A 187 0.23 13.05 -16.29
CA PRO A 187 1.26 12.07 -16.62
C PRO A 187 2.07 11.69 -15.37
N SER A 188 2.49 10.42 -15.30
CA SER A 188 3.24 9.86 -14.17
C SER A 188 4.50 10.68 -13.83
N THR A 189 5.19 11.23 -14.83
CA THR A 189 6.39 12.07 -14.66
C THR A 189 6.13 13.33 -13.83
N THR A 190 4.99 13.99 -14.05
CA THR A 190 4.56 15.17 -13.28
C THR A 190 4.24 14.77 -11.84
N ILE A 191 3.52 13.66 -11.66
CA ILE A 191 3.17 13.14 -10.34
C ILE A 191 4.41 12.70 -9.56
N GLU A 192 5.38 12.05 -10.21
CA GLU A 192 6.66 11.70 -9.60
C GLU A 192 7.38 12.92 -9.03
N SER A 193 7.41 14.01 -9.79
CA SER A 193 8.03 15.27 -9.37
C SER A 193 7.28 15.89 -8.18
N ARG A 194 5.95 15.81 -8.16
CA ARG A 194 5.12 16.27 -7.03
C ARG A 194 5.36 15.43 -5.78
N VAL A 195 5.44 14.11 -5.92
CA VAL A 195 5.73 13.17 -4.82
C VAL A 195 7.11 13.44 -4.25
N GLU A 196 8.14 13.59 -5.09
CA GLU A 196 9.50 13.90 -4.63
C GLU A 196 9.55 15.22 -3.86
N ARG A 197 8.89 16.27 -4.36
CA ARG A 197 8.76 17.55 -3.66
C ARG A 197 8.06 17.39 -2.31
N ALA A 198 7.03 16.56 -2.21
CA ALA A 198 6.35 16.28 -0.95
C ALA A 198 7.26 15.56 0.05
N LEU A 199 8.04 14.58 -0.40
CA LEU A 199 9.02 13.88 0.42
C LEU A 199 10.11 14.82 0.92
N GLU A 200 10.63 15.73 0.09
CA GLU A 200 11.64 16.69 0.53
C GLU A 200 11.10 17.66 1.59
N ARG A 201 9.85 18.11 1.44
CA ARG A 201 9.15 18.89 2.49
C ARG A 201 9.05 18.10 3.80
N CYS A 202 8.74 16.81 3.71
CA CYS A 202 8.67 15.91 4.86
C CYS A 202 10.01 15.80 5.60
N PHE A 203 11.11 15.59 4.85
CA PHE A 203 12.45 15.50 5.43
C PHE A 203 12.88 16.80 6.08
N SER A 204 12.61 17.94 5.43
CA SER A 204 12.85 19.27 5.98
C SER A 204 12.01 19.56 7.24
N ALA A 205 10.75 19.11 7.28
CA ALA A 205 9.91 19.22 8.47
C ALA A 205 10.43 18.35 9.62
N LYS A 206 10.82 17.10 9.35
CA LYS A 206 11.41 16.19 10.34
C LYS A 206 12.73 16.73 10.93
N ALA A 207 13.60 17.28 10.08
CA ALA A 207 14.86 17.89 10.51
C ALA A 207 14.61 19.05 11.48
N ARG A 208 13.69 19.96 11.15
CA ARG A 208 13.28 21.07 12.01
C ARG A 208 12.67 20.60 13.33
N ALA A 209 11.80 19.58 13.29
CA ALA A 209 11.19 19.01 14.49
C ALA A 209 12.24 18.37 15.42
N SER A 210 13.18 17.61 14.86
CA SER A 210 14.29 17.01 15.61
C SER A 210 15.20 18.06 16.25
N ALA A 211 15.53 19.14 15.52
CA ALA A 211 16.32 20.25 16.06
C ALA A 211 15.60 20.93 17.24
N ARG A 212 14.30 21.25 17.09
CA ARG A 212 13.49 21.84 18.16
C ARG A 212 13.42 20.94 19.40
N ALA A 213 13.24 19.63 19.20
CA ALA A 213 13.19 18.67 20.30
C ALA A 213 14.53 18.58 21.05
N LYS A 214 15.67 18.63 20.34
CA LYS A 214 17.01 18.67 20.95
C LYS A 214 17.21 19.95 21.78
N THR A 215 16.84 21.11 21.23
CA THR A 215 16.93 22.39 21.96
C THR A 215 16.06 22.37 23.21
N ALA A 216 14.80 21.94 23.11
CA ALA A 216 13.90 21.83 24.25
C ALA A 216 14.44 20.89 25.35
N LYS A 217 15.01 19.74 24.96
CA LYS A 217 15.64 18.81 25.90
C LYS A 217 16.88 19.41 26.58
N ALA A 218 17.71 20.14 25.84
CA ALA A 218 18.88 20.83 26.39
C ALA A 218 18.47 21.93 27.38
N THR A 219 17.46 22.74 27.05
CA THR A 219 16.91 23.77 27.94
C THR A 219 16.28 23.16 29.21
N ALA A 220 15.54 22.06 29.08
CA ALA A 220 14.99 21.34 30.23
C ALA A 220 16.08 20.77 31.14
N ALA A 221 17.12 20.14 30.55
CA ALA A 221 18.25 19.60 31.30
C ALA A 221 19.04 20.70 32.05
N ALA A 222 19.23 21.86 31.42
CA ALA A 222 19.88 23.02 32.06
C ALA A 222 19.05 23.59 33.22
N ARG A 223 17.72 23.54 33.14
CA ARG A 223 16.81 24.00 34.20
C ARG A 223 16.74 23.05 35.40
N LEU A 224 17.00 21.75 35.19
CA LEU A 224 16.99 20.70 36.21
C LEU A 224 18.37 20.47 36.87
N ALA A 225 19.44 21.15 36.43
CA ALA A 225 20.76 21.00 37.01
C ALA A 225 20.82 21.63 38.43
N PRO A 226 21.30 20.91 39.46
CA PRO A 226 21.35 21.42 40.82
C PRO A 226 22.31 22.60 40.93
N LYS A 227 21.88 23.70 41.57
CA LYS A 227 22.77 24.82 41.94
C LYS A 227 23.82 24.27 42.92
N ARG A 228 25.07 24.12 42.47
CA ARG A 228 26.21 23.86 43.36
C ARG A 228 26.32 25.03 44.34
N GLN A 229 25.80 24.87 45.56
CA GLN A 229 26.16 25.73 46.69
C GLN A 229 27.63 25.48 46.99
N ALA A 230 28.47 26.44 46.64
CA ALA A 230 29.87 26.44 47.04
C ALA A 230 29.94 26.71 48.53
N VAL A 231 30.04 25.66 49.34
CA VAL A 231 30.43 25.77 50.74
C VAL A 231 31.92 26.14 50.73
N ARG A 232 32.22 27.43 50.92
CA ARG A 232 33.57 27.90 51.24
C ARG A 232 33.86 27.47 52.68
N ALA A 233 34.78 26.53 52.87
CA ALA A 233 35.37 26.25 54.17
C ALA A 233 36.50 27.27 54.41
N SER A 234 36.44 27.93 55.56
CA SER A 234 37.47 28.82 56.12
C SER A 234 38.47 28.05 56.97
#